data_AF-A0A8T5KS04-F1
#
_entry.id   AF-A0A8T5KS04-F1
#
_cell.length_a   1.000
_cell.length_b   1.000
_cell.length_c   1.000
_cell.angle_alpha   90.00
_cell.angle_beta   90.00
_cell.angle_gamma   90.00
#
_symmetry.space_group_name_H-M   'P 1'
#
loop_
_entity.id
_entity.type
_entity.pdbx_description
1 polymer ?
#
loop_
_entity_poly.entity_id
_entity_poly.type
_entity_poly.pdbx_seq_one_letter_code
_entity_poly.pdbx_strand_id
1 'polypeptide(L)'
;MIVKILGGIDFAAALAFLMLIFGMDVLPQYLLFCAGLLFLKGMFLFLGDVLSAVDIFSAILLILSVSFTLPSILLWIPAFLLVAKGVVSFV
;
A
#
# COMPACT_ATOMS: atom_id res chain seq x y z
N MET A 1 -8.17 14.72 -11.54
CA MET A 1 -8.12 15.09 -10.10
C MET A 1 -8.24 13.85 -9.21
N ILE A 2 -9.23 12.98 -9.42
CA ILE A 2 -9.39 11.70 -8.71
C ILE A 2 -8.15 10.79 -8.80
N VAL A 3 -7.50 10.72 -9.98
CA VAL A 3 -6.27 9.95 -10.18
C VAL A 3 -5.13 10.39 -9.25
N LYS A 4 -5.01 11.70 -8.98
CA LYS A 4 -3.99 12.23 -8.04
C LYS A 4 -4.29 11.85 -6.58
N ILE A 5 -5.57 11.78 -6.21
CA ILE A 5 -5.98 11.31 -4.88
C ILE A 5 -5.64 9.82 -4.74
N LEU A 6 -5.97 9.02 -5.76
CA LEU A 6 -5.63 7.60 -5.83
C LEU A 6 -4.12 7.36 -5.75
N GLY A 7 -3.31 8.19 -6.40
CA GLY A 7 -1.85 8.15 -6.29
C GLY A 7 -1.34 8.57 -4.92
N GLY A 8 -1.99 9.54 -4.27
CA GLY A 8 -1.67 9.92 -2.89
C GLY A 8 -1.89 8.78 -1.89
N ILE A 9 -2.93 7.95 -2.11
CA ILE A 9 -3.16 6.74 -1.31
C ILE A 9 -2.01 5.74 -1.48
N ASP A 10 -1.53 5.54 -2.71
CA ASP A 10 -0.39 4.65 -2.98
C ASP A 10 0.87 5.13 -2.28
N PHE A 11 1.13 6.44 -2.31
CA PHE A 11 2.28 7.02 -1.60
C PHE A 11 2.18 6.88 -0.09
N ALA A 12 1.00 7.12 0.50
CA ALA A 12 0.80 6.96 1.94
C ALA A 12 1.04 5.51 2.39
N ALA A 13 0.53 4.54 1.61
CA ALA A 13 0.74 3.13 1.89
C ALA A 13 2.20 2.69 1.64
N ALA A 14 2.84 3.19 0.58
CA ALA A 14 4.25 2.97 0.34
C ALA A 14 5.12 3.50 1.48
N LEU A 15 4.79 4.69 2.00
CA LEU A 15 5.44 5.27 3.17
C LEU A 15 5.27 4.38 4.39
N ALA A 16 4.06 3.82 4.60
CA ALA A 16 3.80 2.88 5.70
C ALA A 16 4.70 1.64 5.61
N PHE A 17 4.88 1.07 4.42
CA PHE A 17 5.84 -0.03 4.21
C PHE A 17 7.29 0.38 4.47
N LEU A 18 7.71 1.55 3.98
CA LEU A 18 9.07 2.04 4.22
C LEU A 18 9.35 2.24 5.71
N MET A 19 8.39 2.80 6.46
CA MET A 19 8.52 2.94 7.90
C MET A 19 8.69 1.57 8.59
N LEU A 20 7.93 0.55 8.19
CA LEU A 20 8.08 -0.82 8.69
C LEU A 20 9.44 -1.43 8.32
N ILE A 21 9.91 -1.22 7.08
CA ILE A 21 11.21 -1.73 6.60
C ILE A 21 12.38 -1.13 7.41
N PHE A 22 12.31 0.17 7.71
CA PHE A 22 13.34 0.88 8.48
C PHE A 22 13.19 0.68 9.99
N GLY A 23 12.21 -0.11 10.45
CA GLY A 23 12.01 -0.38 11.88
C GLY A 23 11.56 0.84 12.67
N MET A 24 10.88 1.79 12.02
CA MET A 24 10.24 2.91 12.72
C MET A 24 9.02 2.42 13.49
N ASP A 25 8.70 3.08 14.61
CA ASP A 25 7.51 2.77 15.40
C ASP A 25 6.27 3.33 14.68
N VAL A 26 5.52 2.46 13.99
CA VAL A 26 4.35 2.84 13.19
C VAL A 26 3.09 2.54 13.97
N LEU A 27 2.26 3.56 14.14
CA LEU A 27 0.94 3.42 14.77
C LEU A 27 0.09 2.39 14.00
N PRO A 28 -0.42 1.34 14.67
CA PRO A 28 -1.28 0.34 14.04
C PRO A 28 -2.52 0.93 13.36
N GLN A 29 -3.04 2.05 13.87
CA GLN A 29 -4.17 2.75 13.26
C GLN A 29 -3.82 3.29 11.87
N TYR A 30 -2.58 3.76 11.67
CA TYR A 30 -2.11 4.24 10.36
C TYR A 30 -1.98 3.08 9.37
N LEU A 31 -1.43 1.95 9.80
CA LEU A 31 -1.31 0.74 8.97
C LEU A 31 -2.69 0.24 8.51
N LEU A 32 -3.65 0.16 9.44
CA LEU A 32 -5.02 -0.27 9.14
C LEU A 32 -5.75 0.73 8.23
N PHE A 33 -5.51 2.03 8.41
CA PHE A 33 -6.07 3.07 7.54
C PHE A 33 -5.56 2.93 6.11
N CYS A 34 -4.23 2.83 5.93
CA CYS A 34 -3.63 2.61 4.62
C CYS A 34 -4.10 1.29 3.98
N ALA A 35 -4.19 0.22 4.76
CA ALA A 35 -4.70 -1.06 4.30
C ALA A 35 -6.17 -0.98 3.85
N GLY A 36 -7.02 -0.30 4.62
CA GLY A 36 -8.43 -0.10 4.28
C GLY A 36 -8.62 0.68 2.98
N LEU A 37 -7.85 1.76 2.79
CA LEU A 37 -7.90 2.55 1.56
C LEU A 37 -7.38 1.77 0.34
N LEU A 38 -6.28 1.03 0.49
CA LEU A 38 -5.77 0.15 -0.57
C LEU A 38 -6.73 -0.99 -0.88
N PHE A 39 -7.43 -1.53 0.13
CA PHE A 39 -8.42 -2.58 -0.08
C PHE A 39 -9.61 -2.06 -0.89
N LEU A 40 -10.16 -0.89 -0.53
CA LEU A 40 -11.23 -0.23 -1.28
C LEU A 40 -10.82 0.08 -2.71
N LYS A 41 -9.61 0.60 -2.89
CA LYS A 41 -9.04 0.84 -4.22
C LYS A 41 -8.84 -0.46 -4.99
N GLY A 42 -8.35 -1.50 -4.33
CA GLY A 42 -8.12 -2.81 -4.90
C GLY A 42 -9.38 -3.49 -5.44
N MET A 43 -10.57 -3.10 -4.95
CA MET A 43 -11.85 -3.61 -5.49
C MET A 43 -12.04 -3.29 -6.98
N PHE A 44 -11.33 -2.31 -7.54
CA PHE A 44 -11.34 -2.04 -8.99
C PHE A 44 -10.77 -3.20 -9.83
N LEU A 45 -10.13 -4.19 -9.21
CA LEU A 45 -9.75 -5.45 -9.86
C LEU A 45 -10.96 -6.17 -10.47
N PHE A 46 -12.12 -6.15 -9.82
CA PHE A 46 -13.35 -6.77 -10.36
C PHE A 46 -13.90 -6.04 -11.58
N LEU A 47 -13.44 -4.81 -11.85
CA LEU A 47 -13.78 -4.01 -13.02
C LEU A 47 -12.75 -4.16 -14.15
N GLY A 48 -11.77 -5.06 -14.00
CA GLY A 48 -10.79 -5.40 -15.03
C GLY A 48 -9.43 -4.70 -14.91
N ASP A 49 -9.21 -3.91 -13.85
CA ASP A 49 -7.91 -3.29 -13.61
C ASP A 49 -6.94 -4.26 -12.91
N VAL A 50 -6.06 -4.89 -13.69
CA VAL A 50 -5.06 -5.85 -13.18
C VAL A 50 -4.09 -5.21 -12.18
N LEU A 51 -3.82 -3.90 -12.31
CA LEU A 51 -2.92 -3.19 -11.39
C LEU A 51 -3.51 -3.08 -9.98
N SER A 52 -4.82 -3.20 -9.83
CA SER A 52 -5.51 -3.23 -8.53
C SER A 52 -5.20 -4.51 -7.73
N ALA A 53 -4.65 -5.56 -8.36
CA ALA A 53 -4.16 -6.75 -7.66
C ALA A 53 -3.03 -6.41 -6.68
N VAL A 54 -2.17 -5.47 -7.08
CA VAL A 54 -1.08 -4.96 -6.23
C VAL A 54 -1.62 -4.27 -4.99
N ASP A 55 -2.75 -3.58 -5.12
CA ASP A 55 -3.37 -2.84 -4.01
C ASP A 55 -3.96 -3.81 -2.98
N ILE A 56 -4.66 -4.87 -3.44
CA ILE A 56 -5.17 -5.92 -2.55
C ILE A 56 -4.02 -6.67 -1.87
N PHE A 57 -2.99 -7.07 -2.62
CA PHE A 57 -1.84 -7.77 -2.06
C PHE A 57 -1.13 -6.92 -1.00
N SER A 58 -0.94 -5.63 -1.29
CA SER A 58 -0.34 -4.68 -0.36
C SER A 58 -1.21 -4.44 0.88
N ALA A 59 -2.54 -4.35 0.72
CA ALA A 59 -3.46 -4.24 1.84
C ALA A 59 -3.38 -5.46 2.78
N ILE A 60 -3.31 -6.67 2.23
CA ILE A 60 -3.18 -7.90 3.01
C ILE A 60 -1.86 -7.92 3.80
N LEU A 61 -0.75 -7.52 3.17
CA LEU A 61 0.55 -7.45 3.84
C LEU A 61 0.57 -6.41 4.97
N LEU A 62 -0.07 -5.25 4.78
CA LEU A 62 -0.20 -4.25 5.85
C LEU A 62 -1.09 -4.74 7.01
N ILE A 63 -2.13 -5.52 6.74
CA ILE A 63 -2.96 -6.11 7.82
C ILE A 63 -2.16 -7.15 8.58
N LEU A 64 -1.41 -8.00 7.87
CA LEU A 64 -0.55 -9.02 8.49
C LEU A 64 0.58 -8.38 9.31
N SER A 65 1.14 -7.26 8.87
CA SER A 65 2.23 -6.58 9.58
C SER A 65 1.82 -5.99 10.93
N VAL A 66 0.52 -5.80 11.20
CA VAL A 66 0.01 -5.33 12.50
C VAL A 66 0.23 -6.38 13.60
N SER A 67 0.04 -7.66 13.28
CA SER A 67 0.12 -8.76 14.26
C SER A 67 1.40 -9.58 14.15
N PHE A 68 2.07 -9.54 12.99
CA PHE A 68 3.24 -10.35 12.69
C PHE A 68 4.42 -9.49 12.26
N THR A 69 5.61 -9.82 12.75
CA THR A 69 6.86 -9.26 12.25
C THR A 69 7.23 -9.94 10.92
N LEU A 70 6.75 -9.37 9.82
CA LEU A 70 7.05 -9.86 8.47
C LEU A 70 8.53 -9.57 8.11
N PRO A 71 9.19 -10.47 7.35
CA PRO A 71 10.55 -10.25 6.90
C PRO A 71 10.62 -9.02 5.98
N SER A 72 11.56 -8.12 6.23
CA SER A 72 11.69 -6.84 5.52
C SER A 72 11.84 -6.99 4.00
N ILE A 73 12.51 -8.05 3.53
CA ILE A 73 12.62 -8.39 2.10
C ILE A 73 11.23 -8.48 1.42
N LEU A 74 10.23 -9.05 2.11
CA LEU A 74 8.89 -9.20 1.55
C LEU A 74 8.17 -7.85 1.41
N LEU A 75 8.45 -6.90 2.30
CA LEU A 75 7.82 -5.58 2.34
C LEU A 75 8.38 -4.61 1.28
N TRP A 76 9.61 -4.85 0.79
CA TRP A 76 10.23 -4.02 -0.25
C TRP A 76 9.47 -4.07 -1.58
N ILE A 77 8.96 -5.24 -1.96
CA ILE A 77 8.25 -5.44 -3.22
C ILE A 77 6.99 -4.54 -3.31
N PRO A 78 6.03 -4.62 -2.37
CA PRO A 78 4.85 -3.74 -2.42
C PRO A 78 5.21 -2.27 -2.24
N ALA A 79 6.25 -1.94 -1.44
CA ALA A 79 6.70 -0.55 -1.29
C ALA A 79 7.09 0.08 -2.63
N PHE A 80 7.97 -0.57 -3.40
CA PHE A 80 8.41 -0.04 -4.69
C PHE A 80 7.30 0.02 -5.73
N LEU A 81 6.45 -1.01 -5.80
CA LEU A 81 5.34 -1.04 -6.75
C LEU A 81 4.32 0.07 -6.47
N LEU A 82 4.01 0.34 -5.20
CA LEU A 82 3.12 1.42 -4.81
C LEU A 82 3.75 2.80 -5.07
N VAL A 83 5.04 3.00 -4.82
CA VAL A 83 5.72 4.25 -5.21
C VAL A 83 5.63 4.47 -6.71
N ALA A 84 5.92 3.45 -7.52
CA ALA A 84 5.86 3.55 -8.98
C ALA A 84 4.44 3.91 -9.45
N LYS A 85 3.40 3.23 -8.94
CA LYS A 85 1.99 3.56 -9.24
C LYS A 85 1.60 4.96 -8.79
N GLY A 86 2.08 5.36 -7.61
CA GLY A 86 1.93 6.71 -7.08
C GLY A 86 2.48 7.73 -8.07
N VAL A 87 3.76 7.61 -8.46
CA VAL A 87 4.41 8.53 -9.42
C VAL A 87 3.65 8.62 -10.74
N VAL A 88 3.28 7.49 -11.33
CA VAL A 88 2.52 7.44 -12.59
C VAL A 88 1.18 8.17 -12.49
N SER A 89 0.57 8.23 -11.30
CA SER A 89 -0.70 8.92 -11.08
C SER A 89 -0.57 10.45 -10.99
N PHE A 90 0.65 10.98 -10.83
CA PHE A 90 0.92 12.42 -10.75
C PHE A 90 1.55 13.02 -12.02
N VAL A 91 2.12 12.18 -12.89
CA VAL A 91 2.57 12.53 -14.24
C VAL A 91 1.36 12.66 -15.17
#